data_AF-A0A3D2W185-F1
#
_entry.id   AF-A0A3D2W185-F1
#
_cell.length_a   1.000
_cell.length_b   1.000
_cell.length_c   1.000
_cell.angle_alpha   90.00
_cell.angle_beta   90.00
_cell.angle_gamma   90.00
#
_symmetry.space_group_name_H-M   'P 1'
#
loop_
_entity.id
_entity.type
_entity.pdbx_description
1 polymer ?
#
loop_
_entity_poly.entity_id
_entity_poly.type
_entity_poly.pdbx_seq_one_letter_code
_entity_poly.pdbx_strand_id
1 'polypeptide(L)'
;MTGPAISVATIGRESEPVVTIEDFAPDPHGLRRLASGADFAPDDLHYPGVKATVAKDYFEALQPIIATVLYDVFGFRRGASVLAATYSLVTTSPHLLSVEQRMPHVDAIEPGRMAILHYLALEDGDGTGFYRHRSTGFETITPERGAAYFASLNADIAAHGPPPQAYINGDTALFERTAHIEGRFNRALIYRGRLLHSGAISVGRELPADALTGRLTIASFLAAQ
;
A
#
# COMPACT_ATOMS: atom_id res chain seq x y z
N MET A 1 -11.59 -16.94 -19.70
CA MET A 1 -11.10 -15.98 -18.69
C MET A 1 -10.35 -14.91 -19.44
N THR A 2 -10.73 -13.65 -19.27
CA THR A 2 -9.96 -12.50 -19.77
C THR A 2 -8.64 -12.45 -19.00
N GLY A 3 -7.51 -12.25 -19.71
CA GLY A 3 -6.21 -12.10 -19.06
C GLY A 3 -6.14 -10.81 -18.23
N PRO A 4 -5.06 -10.61 -17.46
CA PRO A 4 -4.90 -9.42 -16.62
C PRO A 4 -4.96 -8.12 -17.45
N ALA A 5 -5.63 -7.10 -16.92
CA ALA A 5 -5.79 -5.81 -17.57
C ALA A 5 -5.01 -4.72 -16.84
N ILE A 6 -4.09 -4.05 -17.56
CA ILE A 6 -3.22 -3.01 -17.01
C ILE A 6 -3.79 -1.63 -17.33
N SER A 7 -3.82 -0.75 -16.33
CA SER A 7 -4.10 0.68 -16.51
C SER A 7 -3.12 1.51 -15.68
N VAL A 8 -2.81 2.72 -16.16
CA VAL A 8 -1.87 3.62 -15.50
C VAL A 8 -2.58 4.93 -15.22
N ALA A 9 -2.55 5.36 -13.96
CA ALA A 9 -3.00 6.68 -13.54
C ALA A 9 -1.80 7.54 -13.17
N THR A 10 -1.72 8.76 -13.69
CA THR A 10 -0.81 9.80 -13.20
C THR A 10 -1.51 10.60 -12.11
N ILE A 11 -0.96 10.60 -10.90
CA ILE A 11 -1.62 11.20 -9.74
C ILE A 11 -0.86 12.42 -9.21
N GLY A 12 -1.60 13.31 -8.56
CA GLY A 12 -1.03 14.49 -7.91
C GLY A 12 -0.35 15.47 -8.87
N ARG A 13 0.41 16.41 -8.29
CA ARG A 13 1.15 17.45 -9.00
C ARG A 13 2.52 16.97 -9.44
N GLU A 14 3.10 15.99 -8.74
CA GLU A 14 4.37 15.35 -9.14
C GLU A 14 4.16 14.36 -10.30
N SER A 15 2.91 14.12 -10.71
CA SER A 15 2.53 13.24 -11.82
C SER A 15 3.10 11.83 -11.67
N GLU A 16 3.13 11.32 -10.43
CA GLU A 16 3.66 9.99 -10.16
C GLU A 16 2.70 8.92 -10.74
N PRO A 17 3.22 7.92 -11.48
CA PRO A 17 2.42 6.82 -11.99
C PRO A 17 2.07 5.83 -10.89
N VAL A 18 0.79 5.45 -10.83
CA VAL A 18 0.30 4.29 -10.10
C VAL A 18 -0.34 3.34 -11.11
N VAL A 19 0.14 2.11 -11.13
CA VAL A 19 -0.35 1.08 -12.06
C VAL A 19 -1.40 0.24 -11.34
N THR A 20 -2.55 0.05 -11.98
CA THR A 20 -3.59 -0.88 -11.53
C THR A 20 -3.64 -2.06 -12.49
N ILE A 21 -3.65 -3.26 -11.93
CA ILE A 21 -3.79 -4.51 -12.67
C ILE A 21 -5.03 -5.23 -12.16
N GLU A 22 -6.03 -5.39 -13.01
CA GLU A 22 -7.18 -6.25 -12.74
C GLU A 22 -6.85 -7.71 -13.08
N ASP A 23 -7.54 -8.64 -12.43
CA ASP A 23 -7.36 -10.08 -12.62
C ASP A 23 -5.88 -10.52 -12.48
N PHE A 24 -5.20 -9.99 -11.45
CA PHE A 24 -3.74 -10.03 -11.31
C PHE A 24 -3.18 -11.45 -11.15
N ALA A 25 -3.72 -12.24 -10.22
CA ALA A 25 -3.31 -13.61 -9.99
C ALA A 25 -4.23 -14.60 -10.74
N PRO A 26 -3.69 -15.72 -11.26
CA PRO A 26 -4.50 -16.74 -11.92
C PRO A 26 -5.48 -17.49 -11.00
N ASP A 27 -5.13 -17.72 -9.73
CA ASP A 27 -6.00 -18.35 -8.72
C ASP A 27 -6.05 -17.51 -7.42
N PRO A 28 -6.74 -16.37 -7.40
CA PRO A 28 -6.84 -15.52 -6.22
C PRO A 28 -7.64 -16.18 -5.08
N HIS A 29 -8.56 -17.10 -5.41
CA HIS A 29 -9.27 -17.88 -4.41
C HIS A 29 -8.35 -18.91 -3.73
N GLY A 30 -7.40 -19.49 -4.46
CA GLY A 30 -6.34 -20.32 -3.91
C GLY A 30 -5.46 -19.58 -2.91
N LEU A 31 -5.07 -18.34 -3.24
CA LEU A 31 -4.33 -17.48 -2.31
C LEU A 31 -5.12 -17.23 -1.01
N ARG A 32 -6.43 -16.96 -1.09
CA ARG A 32 -7.29 -16.84 0.10
C ARG A 32 -7.37 -18.13 0.92
N ARG A 33 -7.49 -19.29 0.27
CA ARG A 33 -7.49 -20.60 0.96
C ARG A 33 -6.17 -20.82 1.71
N LEU A 34 -5.04 -20.52 1.06
CA LEU A 34 -3.73 -20.60 1.70
C LEU A 34 -3.62 -19.64 2.89
N ALA A 35 -4.08 -18.40 2.73
CA ALA A 35 -4.11 -17.42 3.82
C ALA A 35 -4.95 -17.91 5.01
N SER A 36 -6.11 -18.53 4.78
CA SER A 36 -6.98 -19.02 5.87
C SER A 36 -6.35 -20.10 6.75
N GLY A 37 -5.33 -20.81 6.25
CA GLY A 37 -4.55 -21.80 7.01
C GLY A 37 -3.19 -21.28 7.49
N ALA A 38 -2.89 -20.00 7.31
CA ALA A 38 -1.59 -19.43 7.64
C ALA A 38 -1.55 -18.88 9.07
N ASP A 39 -0.36 -18.90 9.68
CA ASP A 39 -0.14 -18.38 11.02
C ASP A 39 0.04 -16.85 10.97
N PHE A 40 -1.04 -16.12 11.28
CA PHE A 40 -0.99 -14.67 11.41
C PHE A 40 -0.48 -14.24 12.78
N ALA A 41 0.47 -13.32 12.79
CA ALA A 41 1.01 -12.71 14.00
C ALA A 41 1.06 -11.18 13.87
N PRO A 42 1.03 -10.43 14.99
CA PRO A 42 1.33 -9.00 14.97
C PRO A 42 2.68 -8.75 14.30
N ASP A 43 2.78 -7.66 13.54
CA ASP A 43 4.03 -7.20 12.98
C ASP A 43 4.61 -6.08 13.84
N ASP A 44 5.90 -6.14 14.14
CA ASP A 44 6.58 -5.23 15.06
C ASP A 44 6.80 -3.83 14.45
N LEU A 45 6.51 -3.66 13.16
CA LEU A 45 6.86 -2.49 12.36
C LEU A 45 5.62 -1.86 11.70
N HIS A 46 4.96 -0.97 12.45
CA HIS A 46 4.03 0.07 11.98
C HIS A 46 2.73 -0.36 11.29
N TYR A 47 2.59 -1.61 10.82
CA TYR A 47 1.36 -2.07 10.16
C TYR A 47 0.21 -2.25 11.17
N PRO A 48 -0.99 -1.70 10.91
CA PRO A 48 -2.13 -1.74 11.84
C PRO A 48 -2.90 -3.07 11.75
N GLY A 49 -2.20 -4.18 11.98
CA GLY A 49 -2.83 -5.50 12.03
C GLY A 49 -1.84 -6.65 12.12
N VAL A 50 -2.19 -7.77 11.50
CA VAL A 50 -1.43 -9.02 11.55
C VAL A 50 -0.94 -9.43 10.18
N LYS A 51 0.19 -10.13 10.14
CA LYS A 51 0.82 -10.61 8.91
C LYS A 51 1.11 -12.11 8.98
N ALA A 52 1.14 -12.74 7.81
CA ALA A 52 1.58 -14.12 7.63
C ALA A 52 2.47 -14.24 6.38
N THR A 53 3.28 -15.29 6.34
CA THR A 53 4.19 -15.55 5.22
C THR A 53 3.40 -15.96 3.96
N VAL A 54 3.78 -15.40 2.81
CA VAL A 54 3.27 -15.84 1.50
C VAL A 54 4.15 -16.97 0.96
N ALA A 55 3.55 -17.91 0.23
CA ALA A 55 4.28 -18.99 -0.41
C ALA A 55 5.33 -18.45 -1.41
N LYS A 56 6.48 -19.13 -1.50
CA LYS A 56 7.63 -18.66 -2.29
C LYS A 56 7.33 -18.58 -3.79
N ASP A 57 6.43 -19.42 -4.26
CA ASP A 57 5.99 -19.55 -5.65
C ASP A 57 4.97 -18.47 -6.07
N TYR A 58 4.51 -17.61 -5.14
CA TYR A 58 3.54 -16.55 -5.43
C TYR A 58 3.92 -15.69 -6.64
N PHE A 59 5.21 -15.40 -6.82
CA PHE A 59 5.67 -14.58 -7.94
C PHE A 59 5.88 -15.32 -9.25
N GLU A 60 5.90 -16.67 -9.27
CA GLU A 60 6.25 -17.43 -10.48
C GLU A 60 5.31 -17.10 -11.65
N ALA A 61 4.00 -17.03 -11.40
CA ALA A 61 3.01 -16.66 -12.40
C ALA A 61 2.89 -15.14 -12.64
N LEU A 62 3.34 -14.32 -11.69
CA LEU A 62 3.19 -12.86 -11.70
C LEU A 62 4.41 -12.15 -12.32
N GLN A 63 5.56 -12.82 -12.38
CA GLN A 63 6.82 -12.24 -12.83
C GLN A 63 6.72 -11.58 -14.22
N PRO A 64 6.09 -12.20 -15.25
CA PRO A 64 6.02 -11.58 -16.57
C PRO A 64 5.32 -10.22 -16.56
N ILE A 65 4.14 -10.13 -15.92
CA ILE A 65 3.37 -8.89 -15.88
C ILE A 65 4.02 -7.81 -15.01
N ILE A 66 4.62 -8.19 -13.88
CA ILE A 66 5.39 -7.27 -13.04
C ILE A 66 6.59 -6.73 -13.84
N ALA A 67 7.33 -7.59 -14.55
CA ALA A 67 8.46 -7.17 -15.37
C ALA A 67 8.06 -6.19 -16.48
N THR A 68 6.94 -6.45 -17.18
CA THR A 68 6.38 -5.52 -18.16
C THR A 68 6.08 -4.16 -17.54
N VAL A 69 5.40 -4.12 -16.38
CA VAL A 69 5.09 -2.85 -15.70
C VAL A 69 6.35 -2.11 -15.26
N LEU A 70 7.32 -2.80 -14.66
CA LEU A 70 8.57 -2.20 -14.22
C LEU A 70 9.36 -1.61 -15.39
N TYR A 71 9.36 -2.30 -16.54
CA TYR A 71 10.04 -1.86 -17.75
C TYR A 71 9.32 -0.68 -18.42
N ASP A 72 8.05 -0.85 -18.77
CA ASP A 72 7.30 0.08 -19.63
C ASP A 72 6.88 1.37 -18.90
N VAL A 73 6.54 1.27 -17.61
CA VAL A 73 6.01 2.40 -16.83
C VAL A 73 7.08 3.05 -15.97
N PHE A 74 7.89 2.23 -15.28
CA PHE A 74 8.86 2.73 -14.30
C PHE A 74 10.29 2.86 -14.83
N GLY A 75 10.59 2.28 -16.00
CA GLY A 75 11.88 2.38 -16.68
C GLY A 75 12.99 1.50 -16.10
N PHE A 76 12.65 0.52 -15.24
CA PHE A 76 13.61 -0.44 -14.68
C PHE A 76 13.85 -1.58 -15.67
N ARG A 77 15.07 -1.69 -16.20
CA ARG A 77 15.42 -2.57 -17.32
C ARG A 77 16.32 -3.73 -16.94
N ARG A 78 16.88 -3.75 -15.73
CA ARG A 78 17.83 -4.77 -15.26
C ARG A 78 17.17 -5.80 -14.33
N GLY A 79 15.86 -5.71 -14.15
CA GLY A 79 15.05 -6.63 -13.35
C GLY A 79 14.81 -6.12 -11.93
N ALA A 80 14.25 -6.98 -11.09
CA ALA A 80 13.97 -6.67 -9.69
C ALA A 80 14.14 -7.90 -8.79
N SER A 81 14.51 -7.66 -7.53
CA SER A 81 14.49 -8.68 -6.48
C SER A 81 13.33 -8.44 -5.51
N VAL A 82 12.73 -9.52 -5.03
CA VAL A 82 11.72 -9.46 -3.95
C VAL A 82 12.45 -9.28 -2.63
N LEU A 83 12.09 -8.23 -1.89
CA LEU A 83 12.61 -7.94 -0.55
C LEU A 83 11.75 -8.61 0.51
N ALA A 84 10.43 -8.52 0.36
CA ALA A 84 9.45 -9.14 1.24
C ALA A 84 8.11 -9.30 0.51
N ALA A 85 7.34 -10.30 0.93
CA ALA A 85 5.95 -10.49 0.54
C ALA A 85 5.20 -11.17 1.69
N THR A 86 4.10 -10.56 2.12
CA THR A 86 3.33 -11.04 3.28
C THR A 86 1.84 -10.92 3.01
N TYR A 87 1.08 -11.91 3.48
CA TYR A 87 -0.35 -11.72 3.71
C TYR A 87 -0.47 -10.69 4.81
N SER A 88 -1.28 -9.66 4.59
CA SER A 88 -1.44 -8.54 5.49
C SER A 88 -2.93 -8.32 5.72
N LEU A 89 -3.35 -8.42 6.98
CA LEU A 89 -4.73 -8.29 7.40
C LEU A 89 -4.85 -7.13 8.38
N VAL A 90 -5.62 -6.12 8.03
CA VAL A 90 -5.87 -4.98 8.92
C VAL A 90 -6.84 -5.42 10.02
N THR A 91 -6.43 -5.32 11.28
CA THR A 91 -7.22 -5.78 12.44
C THR A 91 -7.22 -4.79 13.60
N THR A 92 -6.34 -3.78 13.58
CA THR A 92 -6.25 -2.82 14.66
C THR A 92 -7.46 -1.87 14.66
N SER A 93 -8.13 -1.75 15.80
CA SER A 93 -9.24 -0.80 15.94
C SER A 93 -8.74 0.65 15.94
N PRO A 94 -9.49 1.63 15.39
CA PRO A 94 -9.09 3.04 15.34
C PRO A 94 -8.57 3.64 16.65
N HIS A 95 -9.14 3.27 17.79
CA HIS A 95 -8.75 3.78 19.12
C HIS A 95 -7.41 3.22 19.63
N LEU A 96 -6.89 2.15 19.02
CA LEU A 96 -5.60 1.53 19.33
C LEU A 96 -4.48 1.94 18.38
N LEU A 97 -4.78 2.73 17.34
CA LEU A 97 -3.78 3.16 16.37
C LEU A 97 -2.72 4.03 17.04
N SER A 98 -1.45 3.81 16.71
CA SER A 98 -0.38 4.76 17.00
C SER A 98 -0.59 6.07 16.22
N VAL A 99 0.19 7.11 16.49
CA VAL A 99 0.08 8.37 15.75
C VAL A 99 0.45 8.18 14.27
N GLU A 100 1.50 7.40 14.01
CA GLU A 100 2.01 7.08 12.68
C GLU A 100 1.00 6.28 11.84
N GLN A 101 0.20 5.43 12.48
CA GLN A 101 -0.84 4.64 11.80
C GLN A 101 -2.07 5.46 11.39
N ARG A 102 -2.19 6.70 11.87
CA ARG A 102 -3.32 7.61 11.57
C ARG A 102 -3.03 8.53 10.38
N MET A 103 -1.88 8.36 9.72
CA MET A 103 -1.40 9.28 8.70
C MET A 103 -0.71 8.56 7.52
N PRO A 104 -0.49 9.24 6.39
CA PRO A 104 0.24 8.66 5.27
C PRO A 104 1.69 8.36 5.61
N HIS A 105 2.23 7.31 5.00
CA HIS A 105 3.62 6.91 5.11
C HIS A 105 4.23 6.66 3.73
N VAL A 106 5.53 6.39 3.74
CA VAL A 106 6.29 5.84 2.61
C VAL A 106 6.92 4.53 3.06
N ASP A 107 7.02 3.56 2.17
CA ASP A 107 7.63 2.26 2.45
C ASP A 107 9.16 2.33 2.44
N ALA A 108 9.69 3.23 1.61
CA ALA A 108 11.13 3.43 1.46
C ALA A 108 11.40 4.77 0.79
N ILE A 109 12.57 5.34 1.06
CA ILE A 109 13.02 6.59 0.41
C ILE A 109 14.03 6.32 -0.71
N GLU A 110 14.66 5.14 -0.73
CA GLU A 110 15.67 4.79 -1.72
C GLU A 110 15.06 4.64 -3.13
N PRO A 111 15.78 5.10 -4.17
CA PRO A 111 15.39 4.83 -5.56
C PRO A 111 15.27 3.32 -5.83
N GLY A 112 14.37 2.95 -6.75
CA GLY A 112 14.17 1.55 -7.14
C GLY A 112 13.32 0.73 -6.18
N ARG A 113 12.88 1.29 -5.04
CA ARG A 113 11.98 0.60 -4.13
C ARG A 113 10.55 0.69 -4.62
N MET A 114 9.94 -0.46 -4.86
CA MET A 114 8.58 -0.57 -5.37
C MET A 114 7.70 -1.31 -4.38
N ALA A 115 6.45 -0.90 -4.28
CA ALA A 115 5.41 -1.59 -3.55
C ALA A 115 4.43 -2.24 -4.53
N ILE A 116 3.99 -3.46 -4.21
CA ILE A 116 2.86 -4.13 -4.84
C ILE A 116 1.85 -4.42 -3.75
N LEU A 117 0.65 -3.87 -3.88
CA LEU A 117 -0.47 -4.15 -3.00
C LEU A 117 -1.54 -4.92 -3.77
N HIS A 118 -1.70 -6.21 -3.46
CA HIS A 118 -2.68 -7.09 -4.10
C HIS A 118 -3.86 -7.33 -3.17
N TYR A 119 -5.04 -6.86 -3.55
CA TYR A 119 -6.27 -6.99 -2.79
C TYR A 119 -6.91 -8.36 -2.97
N LEU A 120 -7.14 -9.05 -1.85
CA LEU A 120 -7.75 -10.37 -1.82
C LEU A 120 -9.08 -10.40 -1.04
N ALA A 121 -9.50 -9.29 -0.42
CA ALA A 121 -10.84 -9.18 0.15
C ALA A 121 -11.91 -9.20 -0.97
N LEU A 122 -13.00 -9.97 -0.78
CA LEU A 122 -14.11 -10.02 -1.74
C LEU A 122 -14.89 -8.71 -1.76
N GLU A 123 -15.05 -8.12 -0.58
CA GLU A 123 -15.72 -6.86 -0.36
C GLU A 123 -14.78 -5.97 0.43
N ASP A 124 -13.88 -5.26 -0.25
CA ASP A 124 -13.09 -4.20 0.39
C ASP A 124 -13.92 -2.91 0.32
N GLY A 125 -14.11 -2.35 -0.88
CA GLY A 125 -14.81 -1.09 -1.12
C GLY A 125 -14.02 0.14 -0.62
N ASP A 126 -13.29 -0.05 0.47
CA ASP A 126 -12.13 0.75 0.85
C ASP A 126 -10.96 0.49 -0.11
N GLY A 127 -9.88 1.26 -0.02
CA GLY A 127 -8.81 1.20 -1.01
C GLY A 127 -7.49 1.74 -0.49
N THR A 128 -6.70 2.31 -1.39
CA THR A 128 -5.48 3.05 -1.04
C THR A 128 -5.64 4.50 -1.44
N GLY A 129 -5.43 5.37 -0.46
CA GLY A 129 -5.30 6.81 -0.68
C GLY A 129 -3.84 7.17 -0.91
N PHE A 130 -3.61 8.11 -1.82
CA PHE A 130 -2.32 8.75 -2.04
C PHE A 130 -2.42 10.22 -1.67
N TYR A 131 -1.33 10.78 -1.16
CA TYR A 131 -1.40 12.04 -0.43
C TYR A 131 -0.28 13.01 -0.78
N ARG A 132 -0.56 14.28 -0.50
CA ARG A 132 0.39 15.38 -0.50
C ARG A 132 0.45 15.98 0.89
N HIS A 133 1.65 16.11 1.44
CA HIS A 133 1.85 16.86 2.68
C HIS A 133 1.70 18.36 2.41
N ARG A 134 0.82 19.04 3.16
CA ARG A 134 0.44 20.43 2.85
C ARG A 134 1.56 21.43 3.11
N SER A 135 2.27 21.28 4.22
CA SER A 135 3.31 22.23 4.64
C SER A 135 4.54 22.20 3.74
N THR A 136 4.94 21.02 3.27
CA THR A 136 6.09 20.89 2.34
C THR A 136 5.70 20.86 0.87
N GLY A 137 4.43 20.56 0.57
CA GLY A 137 3.94 20.31 -0.78
C GLY A 137 4.40 18.98 -1.39
N PHE A 138 5.10 18.13 -0.65
CA PHE A 138 5.65 16.87 -1.16
C PHE A 138 4.59 15.78 -1.31
N GLU A 139 4.65 15.05 -2.42
CA GLU A 139 3.90 13.82 -2.67
C GLU A 139 4.82 12.60 -2.57
N THR A 140 6.10 12.77 -2.90
CA THR A 140 7.15 11.77 -2.71
C THR A 140 8.24 12.21 -1.73
N ILE A 141 8.73 11.25 -0.94
CA ILE A 141 9.82 11.45 0.02
C ILE A 141 11.08 10.74 -0.49
N THR A 142 11.99 11.50 -1.08
CA THR A 142 13.32 11.02 -1.50
C THR A 142 14.33 11.17 -0.36
N PRO A 143 15.55 10.60 -0.48
CA PRO A 143 16.59 10.75 0.55
C PRO A 143 16.92 12.22 0.85
N GLU A 144 16.88 13.08 -0.17
CA GLU A 144 17.17 14.50 -0.06
C GLU A 144 16.02 15.29 0.60
N ARG A 145 14.79 14.77 0.49
CA ARG A 145 13.58 15.40 1.05
C ARG A 145 13.26 14.93 2.46
N GLY A 146 13.73 13.74 2.86
CA GLY A 146 13.36 13.07 4.10
C GLY A 146 13.53 13.95 5.35
N ALA A 147 14.70 14.55 5.53
CA ALA A 147 14.98 15.39 6.70
C ALA A 147 14.03 16.59 6.81
N ALA A 148 13.79 17.29 5.69
CA ALA A 148 12.87 18.43 5.65
C ALA A 148 11.41 18.00 5.87
N TYR A 149 11.01 16.86 5.31
CA TYR A 149 9.67 16.30 5.51
C TYR A 149 9.39 15.97 6.97
N PHE A 150 10.24 15.15 7.60
CA PHE A 150 10.02 14.74 8.99
C PHE A 150 10.11 15.91 9.97
N ALA A 151 11.01 16.88 9.74
CA ALA A 151 11.08 18.08 10.55
C ALA A 151 9.78 18.92 10.45
N SER A 152 9.26 19.14 9.24
CA SER A 152 8.00 19.86 9.04
C SER A 152 6.82 19.11 9.66
N LEU A 153 6.75 17.79 9.47
CA LEU A 153 5.65 16.99 9.98
C LEU A 153 5.60 16.99 11.51
N ASN A 154 6.76 16.88 12.16
CA ASN A 154 6.86 16.98 13.61
C ASN A 154 6.45 18.37 14.12
N ALA A 155 6.82 19.44 13.40
CA ALA A 155 6.39 20.80 13.75
C ALA A 155 4.87 20.96 13.63
N ASP A 156 4.27 20.39 12.58
CA ASP A 156 2.82 20.44 12.37
C ASP A 156 2.06 19.68 13.47
N ILE A 157 2.52 18.48 13.84
CA ILE A 157 1.95 17.71 14.95
C ILE A 157 2.11 18.46 16.28
N ALA A 158 3.25 19.10 16.51
CA ALA A 158 3.47 19.88 17.74
C ALA A 158 2.56 21.11 17.81
N ALA A 159 2.29 21.76 16.67
CA ALA A 159 1.45 22.95 16.60
C ALA A 159 -0.05 22.65 16.66
N HIS A 160 -0.50 21.55 16.03
CA HIS A 160 -1.91 21.24 15.83
C HIS A 160 -2.42 20.05 16.66
N GLY A 161 -1.52 19.33 17.33
CA GLY A 161 -1.81 18.06 17.98
C GLY A 161 -1.76 16.88 17.00
N PRO A 162 -1.80 15.64 17.52
CA PRO A 162 -1.79 14.45 16.68
C PRO A 162 -3.09 14.32 15.86
N PRO A 163 -3.07 13.64 14.70
CA PRO A 163 -4.29 13.31 13.97
C PRO A 163 -5.31 12.53 14.82
N PRO A 164 -6.62 12.64 14.50
CA PRO A 164 -7.67 11.90 15.18
C PRO A 164 -7.39 10.39 15.22
N GLN A 165 -7.92 9.69 16.24
CA GLN A 165 -7.86 8.23 16.37
C GLN A 165 -8.72 7.51 15.32
N ALA A 166 -8.29 7.61 14.06
CA ALA A 166 -8.95 7.07 12.89
C ALA A 166 -7.90 6.73 11.82
N TYR A 167 -8.24 5.79 10.95
CA TYR A 167 -7.54 5.65 9.68
C TYR A 167 -7.77 6.91 8.84
N ILE A 168 -6.73 7.38 8.17
CA ILE A 168 -6.89 8.51 7.25
C ILE A 168 -7.69 8.05 6.02
N ASN A 169 -8.80 8.75 5.76
CA ASN A 169 -9.62 8.51 4.58
C ASN A 169 -10.17 9.84 4.04
N GLY A 170 -9.37 10.46 3.17
CA GLY A 170 -9.66 11.79 2.62
C GLY A 170 -8.68 12.84 3.12
N ASP A 171 -9.07 14.10 2.98
CA ASP A 171 -8.25 15.24 3.36
C ASP A 171 -8.19 15.40 4.88
N THR A 172 -7.05 15.92 5.36
CA THR A 172 -6.86 16.39 6.74
C THR A 172 -6.22 17.78 6.72
N ALA A 173 -6.04 18.37 7.91
CA ALA A 173 -5.30 19.61 8.06
C ALA A 173 -3.83 19.49 7.63
N LEU A 174 -3.24 18.29 7.66
CA LEU A 174 -1.83 18.04 7.33
C LEU A 174 -1.64 17.48 5.92
N PHE A 175 -2.63 16.77 5.40
CA PHE A 175 -2.54 16.07 4.13
C PHE A 175 -3.74 16.35 3.22
N GLU A 176 -3.47 16.45 1.93
CA GLU A 176 -4.48 16.44 0.86
C GLU A 176 -4.44 15.07 0.18
N ARG A 177 -5.58 14.45 -0.07
CA ARG A 177 -5.66 13.21 -0.85
C ARG A 177 -5.61 13.54 -2.33
N THR A 178 -4.53 13.14 -2.99
CA THR A 178 -4.30 13.40 -4.42
C THR A 178 -4.96 12.36 -5.32
N ALA A 179 -5.11 11.13 -4.82
CA ALA A 179 -5.83 10.08 -5.50
C ALA A 179 -6.37 9.05 -4.51
N HIS A 180 -7.38 8.31 -4.97
CA HIS A 180 -7.91 7.14 -4.29
C HIS A 180 -8.13 6.05 -5.32
N ILE A 181 -7.58 4.87 -5.07
CA ILE A 181 -7.83 3.68 -5.88
C ILE A 181 -8.54 2.66 -5.00
N GLU A 182 -9.76 2.32 -5.39
CA GLU A 182 -10.61 1.33 -4.71
C GLU A 182 -9.91 -0.04 -4.67
N GLY A 183 -9.99 -0.71 -3.53
CA GLY A 183 -9.60 -2.10 -3.37
C GLY A 183 -10.68 -3.00 -3.97
N ARG A 184 -10.29 -3.83 -4.93
CA ARG A 184 -11.18 -4.81 -5.55
C ARG A 184 -10.53 -6.18 -5.53
N PHE A 185 -11.35 -7.23 -5.44
CA PHE A 185 -10.83 -8.58 -5.43
C PHE A 185 -9.97 -8.87 -6.68
N ASN A 186 -8.78 -9.44 -6.45
CA ASN A 186 -7.77 -9.76 -7.48
C ASN A 186 -7.21 -8.54 -8.22
N ARG A 187 -7.35 -7.33 -7.66
CA ARG A 187 -6.69 -6.13 -8.15
C ARG A 187 -5.33 -5.98 -7.48
N ALA A 188 -4.31 -5.62 -8.25
CA ALA A 188 -3.03 -5.17 -7.71
C ALA A 188 -2.72 -3.72 -8.07
N LEU A 189 -2.08 -3.01 -7.14
CA LEU A 189 -1.47 -1.71 -7.37
C LEU A 189 0.05 -1.86 -7.38
N ILE A 190 0.73 -1.21 -8.32
CA ILE A 190 2.19 -1.09 -8.33
C ILE A 190 2.56 0.40 -8.34
N TYR A 191 3.36 0.82 -7.37
CA TYR A 191 3.80 2.20 -7.22
C TYR A 191 5.18 2.28 -6.54
N ARG A 192 5.83 3.44 -6.61
CA ARG A 192 7.13 3.67 -5.94
C ARG A 192 6.91 3.76 -4.43
N GLY A 193 7.74 3.05 -3.66
CA GLY A 193 7.62 3.02 -2.18
C GLY A 193 7.77 4.39 -1.51
N ARG A 194 8.39 5.35 -2.20
CA ARG A 194 8.56 6.74 -1.73
C ARG A 194 7.31 7.62 -1.84
N LEU A 195 6.22 7.12 -2.41
CA LEU A 195 4.98 7.87 -2.61
C LEU A 195 4.15 7.85 -1.32
N LEU A 196 3.72 9.02 -0.85
CA LEU A 196 2.91 9.13 0.37
C LEU A 196 1.55 8.46 0.16
N HIS A 197 1.26 7.44 0.97
CA HIS A 197 0.05 6.64 0.84
C HIS A 197 -0.42 6.09 2.18
N SER A 198 -1.67 5.61 2.21
CA SER A 198 -2.24 4.87 3.34
C SER A 198 -3.45 4.06 2.90
N GLY A 199 -3.80 3.02 3.66
CA GLY A 199 -5.07 2.34 3.51
C GLY A 199 -6.22 3.31 3.80
N ALA A 200 -7.07 3.55 2.80
CA ALA A 200 -8.22 4.44 2.91
C ALA A 200 -9.42 3.69 3.49
N ILE A 201 -9.33 3.39 4.79
CA ILE A 201 -10.32 2.58 5.51
C ILE A 201 -11.47 3.47 5.99
N SER A 202 -12.71 3.08 5.73
CA SER A 202 -13.90 3.85 6.08
C SER A 202 -14.18 3.84 7.58
N VAL A 203 -14.77 4.93 8.08
CA VAL A 203 -15.22 5.02 9.47
C VAL A 203 -16.28 3.95 9.74
N GLY A 204 -16.14 3.22 10.84
CA GLY A 204 -17.06 2.14 11.23
C GLY A 204 -16.85 0.83 10.46
N ARG A 205 -15.83 0.73 9.60
CA ARG A 205 -15.46 -0.52 8.95
C ARG A 205 -15.12 -1.59 9.99
N GLU A 206 -15.74 -2.75 9.88
CA GLU A 206 -15.36 -3.93 10.66
C GLU A 206 -14.03 -4.50 10.14
N LEU A 207 -13.14 -4.85 11.07
CA LEU A 207 -11.79 -5.32 10.80
C LEU A 207 -11.56 -6.70 11.46
N PRO A 208 -12.29 -7.74 11.04
CA PRO A 208 -12.15 -9.05 11.65
C PRO A 208 -10.77 -9.65 11.36
N ALA A 209 -10.21 -10.35 12.36
CA ALA A 209 -8.96 -11.09 12.24
C ALA A 209 -9.17 -12.47 11.56
N ASP A 210 -9.85 -12.48 10.41
CA ASP A 210 -10.11 -13.65 9.58
C ASP A 210 -9.74 -13.34 8.13
N ALA A 211 -8.89 -14.16 7.53
CA ALA A 211 -8.42 -13.99 6.15
C ALA A 211 -9.53 -14.12 5.09
N LEU A 212 -10.65 -14.78 5.41
CA LEU A 212 -11.76 -14.96 4.48
C LEU A 212 -12.74 -13.79 4.53
N THR A 213 -12.95 -13.17 5.67
CA THR A 213 -13.95 -12.09 5.84
C THR A 213 -13.34 -10.71 6.01
N GLY A 214 -12.10 -10.63 6.50
CA GLY A 214 -11.39 -9.39 6.74
C GLY A 214 -10.73 -8.79 5.50
N ARG A 215 -10.12 -7.62 5.71
CA ARG A 215 -9.42 -6.86 4.67
C ARG A 215 -8.06 -7.48 4.35
N LEU A 216 -8.07 -8.61 3.66
CA LEU A 216 -6.88 -9.35 3.28
C LEU A 216 -6.21 -8.73 2.05
N THR A 217 -4.91 -8.52 2.16
CA THR A 217 -4.03 -8.14 1.04
C THR A 217 -2.77 -9.00 1.02
N ILE A 218 -2.07 -9.03 -0.10
CA ILE A 218 -0.64 -9.37 -0.15
C ILE A 218 0.11 -8.06 -0.40
N ALA A 219 0.92 -7.65 0.57
CA ALA A 219 1.84 -6.53 0.43
C ALA A 219 3.23 -7.07 0.09
N SER A 220 3.79 -6.61 -1.02
CA SER A 220 5.11 -7.01 -1.50
C SER A 220 5.99 -5.81 -1.78
N PHE A 221 7.28 -5.95 -1.52
CA PHE A 221 8.28 -4.91 -1.71
C PHE A 221 9.40 -5.42 -2.60
N LEU A 222 9.77 -4.64 -3.61
CA LEU A 222 10.79 -4.99 -4.59
C LEU A 222 11.93 -3.97 -4.60
N ALA A 223 13.11 -4.44 -5.01
CA ALA A 223 14.23 -3.61 -5.42
C ALA A 223 14.42 -3.74 -6.94
N ALA A 224 13.98 -2.75 -7.70
CA ALA A 224 14.10 -2.70 -9.15
C ALA A 224 15.33 -1.93 -9.61
N GLN A 225 15.92 -2.33 -10.74
CA GLN A 225 17.16 -1.79 -11.30
C GLN A 225 17.06 -1.50 -12.80
#